data_AF-A0A820LV87-F1
#
_entry.id   AF-A0A820LV87-F1
#
_cell.length_a   1.000
_cell.length_b   1.000
_cell.length_c   1.000
_cell.angle_alpha   90.00
_cell.angle_beta   90.00
_cell.angle_gamma   90.00
#
_symmetry.space_group_name_H-M   'P 1'
#
loop_
_entity.id
_entity.type
_entity.pdbx_description
1 polymer ?
#
loop_
_entity_poly.entity_id
_entity_poly.type
_entity_poly.pdbx_seq_one_letter_code
_entity_poly.pdbx_strand_id
1 'polypeptide(L)'
;MSNEEFNSFKDLRGSIISINTFLSTTTSMQVALMYAGKFHENPDLISVIFSIEANSQARTRPYANISQYSMFPDEDEVLFAMGSVFQIGNIRELPDSNNIWIIHLKMANLGDY
;
A
#
# COMPACT_ATOMS: atom_id res chain seq x y z
N MET A 1 8.05 6.63 -5.65
CA MET A 1 8.33 5.49 -6.56
C MET A 1 8.93 6.06 -7.83
N SER A 2 9.91 5.41 -8.46
CA SER A 2 10.44 5.90 -9.74
C SER A 2 9.41 5.74 -10.87
N ASN A 3 9.54 6.53 -11.94
CA ASN A 3 8.72 6.36 -13.14
C ASN A 3 8.79 4.94 -13.73
N GLU A 4 9.96 4.32 -13.71
CA GLU A 4 10.19 2.96 -14.21
C GLU A 4 9.47 1.91 -13.36
N GLU A 5 9.61 2.00 -12.03
CA GLU A 5 8.89 1.13 -11.09
C GLU A 5 7.38 1.29 -11.29
N PHE A 6 6.88 2.52 -11.39
CA PHE A 6 5.46 2.79 -11.57
C PHE A 6 4.91 2.21 -12.87
N ASN A 7 5.64 2.32 -13.98
CA ASN A 7 5.23 1.69 -15.23
C ASN A 7 5.27 0.16 -15.14
N SER A 8 6.27 -0.40 -14.45
CA SER A 8 6.31 -1.85 -14.17
C SER A 8 5.06 -2.32 -13.40
N PHE A 9 4.59 -1.54 -12.42
CA PHE A 9 3.34 -1.84 -11.71
C PHE A 9 2.10 -1.82 -12.63
N LYS A 10 2.06 -0.95 -13.65
CA LYS A 10 0.97 -0.94 -14.63
C LYS A 10 0.94 -2.22 -15.46
N ASP A 11 2.11 -2.68 -15.90
CA ASP A 11 2.26 -3.88 -16.72
C ASP A 11 1.99 -5.16 -15.91
N LEU A 12 2.33 -5.15 -14.61
CA LEU A 12 2.10 -6.25 -13.68
C LEU A 12 0.67 -6.30 -13.10
N ARG A 13 -0.26 -5.49 -13.60
CA ARG A 13 -1.66 -5.51 -13.14
C ARG A 13 -2.26 -6.92 -13.20
N GLY A 14 -2.91 -7.35 -12.13
CA GLY A 14 -3.46 -8.70 -11.97
C GLY A 14 -2.45 -9.74 -11.46
N SER A 15 -1.14 -9.43 -11.50
CA SER A 15 -0.09 -10.30 -10.97
C SER A 15 -0.02 -10.25 -9.45
N ILE A 16 0.69 -11.21 -8.88
CA ILE A 16 0.94 -11.33 -7.45
C ILE A 16 2.34 -10.80 -7.13
N ILE A 17 2.45 -10.00 -6.08
CA ILE A 17 3.71 -9.53 -5.51
C ILE A 17 3.81 -9.95 -4.05
N SER A 18 5.04 -10.17 -3.57
CA SER A 18 5.32 -10.35 -2.14
C SER A 18 6.14 -9.18 -1.62
N ILE A 19 5.89 -8.81 -0.36
CA ILE A 19 6.70 -7.82 0.35
C ILE A 19 7.50 -8.57 1.40
N ASN A 20 8.82 -8.60 1.22
CA ASN A 20 9.74 -9.44 2.01
C ASN A 20 10.28 -8.71 3.26
N THR A 21 9.72 -7.54 3.59
CA THR A 21 9.99 -6.78 4.81
C THR A 21 8.68 -6.60 5.58
N PHE A 22 8.76 -6.12 6.83
CA PHE A 22 7.56 -5.60 7.48
C PHE A 22 7.03 -4.42 6.65
N LEU A 23 5.71 -4.34 6.51
CA LEU A 23 5.05 -3.26 5.79
C LEU A 23 4.17 -2.50 6.77
N SER A 24 4.67 -1.35 7.21
CA SER A 24 3.91 -0.40 8.02
C SER A 24 2.90 0.33 7.14
N THR A 25 1.67 0.42 7.62
CA THR A 25 0.54 1.03 6.90
C THR A 25 -0.35 1.76 7.89
N THR A 26 -1.26 2.57 7.39
CA THR A 26 -2.24 3.32 8.20
C THR A 26 -3.64 3.06 7.67
N THR A 27 -4.64 3.09 8.55
CA THR A 27 -6.05 3.13 8.14
C THR A 27 -6.53 4.56 7.84
N SER A 28 -5.73 5.58 8.17
CA SER A 28 -6.03 6.99 7.94
C SER A 28 -5.52 7.46 6.58
N MET A 29 -6.44 7.83 5.68
CA MET A 29 -6.10 8.42 4.38
C MET A 29 -5.31 9.74 4.53
N GLN A 30 -5.56 10.50 5.60
CA GLN A 30 -4.84 11.75 5.85
C GLN A 30 -3.36 11.49 6.15
N VAL A 31 -3.07 10.47 6.98
CA VAL A 31 -1.71 10.03 7.28
C VAL A 31 -1.04 9.47 6.02
N ALA A 32 -1.75 8.66 5.24
CA ALA A 32 -1.24 8.13 3.97
C ALA A 32 -0.87 9.26 2.97
N LEU A 33 -1.69 10.30 2.87
CA LEU A 33 -1.41 11.47 2.02
C LEU A 33 -0.20 12.26 2.52
N MET A 34 -0.04 12.40 3.83
CA MET A 34 1.13 13.04 4.43
C MET A 34 2.42 12.30 4.03
N TYR A 35 2.44 10.97 4.10
CA TYR A 35 3.59 10.15 3.72
C TYR A 35 3.82 10.04 2.21
N ALA A 36 2.76 10.03 1.40
CA ALA A 36 2.89 10.03 -0.06
C ALA A 36 3.61 11.29 -0.58
N GLY A 37 3.53 12.38 0.19
CA GLY A 37 4.14 13.67 -0.13
C GLY A 37 3.56 14.28 -1.41
N LYS A 38 4.02 15.49 -1.73
CA LYS A 38 3.79 16.13 -3.03
C LYS A 38 5.16 16.27 -3.71
N PHE A 39 5.57 15.28 -4.49
CA PHE A 39 6.84 15.34 -5.22
C PHE A 39 6.72 16.26 -6.44
N HIS A 40 6.72 17.57 -6.21
CA HIS A 40 6.87 18.54 -7.31
C HIS A 40 8.34 18.78 -7.67
N GLU A 41 9.28 18.33 -6.84
CA GLU A 41 10.70 18.70 -6.96
C GLU A 41 11.55 17.70 -7.75
N ASN A 42 11.08 16.45 -7.92
CA ASN A 42 11.79 15.44 -8.69
C ASN A 42 10.88 14.87 -9.80
N PRO A 43 11.13 15.20 -11.08
CA PRO A 43 10.31 14.70 -12.19
C PRO A 43 10.45 13.19 -12.44
N ASP A 44 11.46 12.54 -11.88
CA ASP A 44 11.68 11.10 -12.02
C ASP A 44 10.90 10.26 -10.99
N LEU A 45 10.22 10.92 -10.04
CA LEU A 45 9.44 10.29 -8.98
C LEU A 45 7.95 10.57 -9.12
N ILE A 46 7.15 9.56 -8.80
CA ILE A 46 5.70 9.63 -8.69
C ILE A 46 5.28 9.38 -7.24
N SER A 47 4.38 10.23 -6.74
CA SER A 47 3.68 10.04 -5.47
C SER A 47 2.67 8.91 -5.62
N VAL A 48 2.79 7.87 -4.78
CA VAL A 48 1.91 6.70 -4.82
C VAL A 48 1.37 6.40 -3.43
N ILE A 49 0.08 6.06 -3.36
CA ILE A 49 -0.57 5.44 -2.21
C ILE A 49 -0.90 4.00 -2.58
N PHE A 50 -0.41 3.05 -1.80
CA PHE A 50 -0.86 1.67 -1.87
C PHE A 50 -2.13 1.52 -1.02
N SER A 51 -3.26 1.29 -1.67
CA SER A 51 -4.54 1.03 -0.99
C SER A 51 -4.70 -0.47 -0.83
N ILE A 52 -4.65 -0.96 0.40
CA ILE A 52 -4.65 -2.40 0.70
C ILE A 52 -6.04 -2.85 1.15
N GLU A 53 -6.65 -3.76 0.39
CA GLU A 53 -7.83 -4.51 0.78
C GLU A 53 -7.39 -5.79 1.51
N ALA A 54 -7.61 -5.84 2.82
CA ALA A 54 -7.33 -7.01 3.65
C ALA A 54 -8.63 -7.56 4.27
N ASN A 55 -8.90 -8.85 4.10
CA ASN A 55 -10.09 -9.49 4.64
C ASN A 55 -9.93 -9.79 6.13
N SER A 56 -10.66 -9.05 6.98
CA SER A 56 -10.64 -9.24 8.44
C SER A 56 -11.19 -10.58 8.92
N GLN A 57 -11.93 -11.30 8.06
CA GLN A 57 -12.53 -12.61 8.35
C GLN A 57 -11.63 -13.78 7.91
N ALA A 58 -10.45 -13.51 7.33
CA ALA A 58 -9.50 -14.57 7.00
C ALA A 58 -9.00 -15.28 8.26
N ARG A 59 -8.85 -16.61 8.18
CA ARG A 59 -8.36 -17.43 9.31
C ARG A 59 -6.96 -17.03 9.75
N THR A 60 -6.10 -16.69 8.78
CA THR A 60 -4.74 -16.21 8.99
C THR A 60 -4.69 -14.74 8.64
N ARG A 61 -4.30 -13.91 9.61
CA ARG A 61 -4.12 -12.47 9.42
C ARG A 61 -2.64 -12.17 9.61
N PRO A 62 -1.86 -12.03 8.53
CA PRO A 62 -0.44 -11.67 8.64
C PRO A 62 -0.29 -10.17 8.91
N TYR A 63 -1.19 -9.58 9.72
CA TYR A 63 -1.18 -8.17 10.06
C TYR A 63 -1.87 -7.92 11.39
N ALA A 64 -1.48 -6.84 12.05
CA ALA A 64 -2.08 -6.41 13.32
C ALA A 64 -2.16 -4.88 13.36
N ASN A 65 -3.24 -4.36 13.95
CA ASN A 65 -3.25 -2.97 14.41
C ASN A 65 -2.31 -2.89 15.62
N ILE A 66 -1.31 -2.02 15.52
CA ILE A 66 -0.31 -1.82 16.58
C ILE A 66 -0.35 -0.38 17.11
N SER A 67 -1.40 0.39 16.82
CA SER A 67 -1.50 1.80 17.21
C SER A 67 -1.28 2.01 18.71
N GLN A 68 -1.77 1.09 19.54
CA GLN A 68 -1.58 1.12 21.01
C GLN A 68 -0.12 0.87 21.48
N TYR A 69 0.73 0.33 20.61
CA TYR A 69 2.14 0.02 20.87
C TYR A 69 3.09 0.86 20.02
N SER A 70 2.56 1.67 19.10
CA SER A 70 3.34 2.50 18.19
C SER A 70 3.86 3.73 18.91
N MET A 71 5.00 4.24 18.44
CA MET A 71 5.55 5.53 18.88
C MET A 71 4.60 6.69 18.55
N PHE A 72 3.73 6.50 17.54
CA PHE A 72 2.76 7.47 17.07
C PHE A 72 1.35 6.85 17.05
N PRO A 73 0.63 6.82 18.18
CA PRO A 73 -0.68 6.18 18.26
C PRO A 73 -1.72 6.75 17.28
N ASP A 74 -1.61 8.04 16.94
CA ASP A 74 -2.53 8.75 16.05
C ASP A 74 -2.36 8.38 14.56
N GLU A 75 -1.34 7.58 14.21
CA GLU A 75 -1.15 7.11 12.84
C GLU A 75 -2.07 5.95 12.46
N ASP A 76 -2.85 5.40 13.40
CA ASP A 76 -3.72 4.24 13.18
C ASP A 76 -2.97 3.08 12.49
N GLU A 77 -1.74 2.82 12.96
CA GLU A 77 -0.81 1.90 12.30
C GLU A 77 -1.32 0.45 12.28
N VAL A 78 -1.29 -0.15 11.09
CA VAL A 78 -1.46 -1.57 10.84
C VAL A 78 -0.16 -2.11 10.22
N LEU A 79 0.47 -3.06 10.90
CA LEU A 79 1.73 -3.64 10.47
C LEU A 79 1.49 -5.01 9.83
N PHE A 80 1.88 -5.17 8.57
CA PHE A 80 1.87 -6.47 7.89
C PHE A 80 3.21 -7.18 8.09
N ALA A 81 3.15 -8.49 8.33
CA ALA A 81 4.29 -9.37 8.51
C ALA A 81 5.09 -9.54 7.20
N MET A 82 6.37 -9.85 7.35
CA MET A 82 7.24 -10.22 6.24
C MET A 82 6.64 -11.39 5.45
N GLY A 83 6.76 -11.34 4.13
CA GLY A 83 6.23 -12.36 3.23
C GLY A 83 4.73 -12.22 2.96
N SER A 84 4.11 -11.11 3.35
CA SER A 84 2.73 -10.80 2.96
C SER A 84 2.63 -10.69 1.43
N VAL A 85 1.57 -11.29 0.88
CA VAL A 85 1.37 -11.44 -0.56
C VAL A 85 0.13 -10.66 -1.00
N PHE A 86 0.22 -9.95 -2.12
CA PHE A 86 -0.83 -9.10 -2.64
C PHE A 86 -1.00 -9.29 -4.14
N GLN A 87 -2.24 -9.31 -4.61
CA GLN A 87 -2.56 -9.15 -6.03
C GLN A 87 -2.65 -7.66 -6.37
N ILE A 88 -1.97 -7.24 -7.43
CA ILE A 88 -2.06 -5.87 -7.95
C ILE A 88 -3.42 -5.71 -8.64
N GLY A 89 -4.25 -4.82 -8.10
CA GLY A 89 -5.55 -4.46 -8.64
C GLY A 89 -5.48 -3.24 -9.55
N ASN A 90 -6.54 -2.43 -9.51
CA ASN A 90 -6.62 -1.23 -10.33
C ASN A 90 -5.59 -0.16 -9.92
N ILE A 91 -5.08 0.57 -10.91
CA ILE A 91 -4.20 1.73 -10.71
C ILE A 91 -4.91 2.95 -11.29
N ARG A 92 -5.09 3.98 -10.47
CA ARG A 92 -5.83 5.19 -10.86
C ARG A 92 -5.23 6.42 -10.22
N GLU A 93 -5.41 7.56 -10.85
CA GLU A 93 -5.08 8.84 -10.24
C GLU A 93 -6.13 9.18 -9.16
N LEU A 94 -5.68 9.80 -8.08
CA LEU A 94 -6.57 10.34 -7.06
C LEU A 94 -7.17 11.66 -7.58
N PRO A 95 -8.51 11.77 -7.67
CA PRO A 95 -9.14 13.01 -8.12
C PRO A 95 -8.69 14.20 -7.27
N ASP A 96 -8.58 15.37 -7.92
CA ASP A 96 -8.28 16.65 -7.27
C ASP A 96 -6.96 16.71 -6.48
N SER A 97 -6.06 15.75 -6.71
CA SER A 97 -4.74 15.68 -6.10
C SER A 97 -3.65 15.87 -7.14
N ASN A 98 -2.69 16.76 -6.87
CA ASN A 98 -1.54 17.02 -7.75
C ASN A 98 -0.68 15.74 -7.95
N ASN A 99 -1.04 14.91 -8.92
CA ASN A 99 -0.25 13.76 -9.39
C ASN A 99 -0.02 12.63 -8.36
N ILE A 100 -1.00 12.38 -7.47
CA ILE A 100 -0.95 11.22 -6.57
C ILE A 100 -1.70 10.05 -7.20
N TRP A 101 -1.01 8.93 -7.36
CA TRP A 101 -1.59 7.70 -7.88
C TRP A 101 -1.94 6.72 -6.76
N ILE A 102 -3.07 6.03 -6.91
CA ILE A 102 -3.49 4.94 -6.05
C ILE A 102 -3.23 3.63 -6.78
N ILE A 103 -2.44 2.76 -6.17
CA ILE A 103 -2.27 1.36 -6.58
C ILE A 103 -3.08 0.52 -5.60
N HIS A 104 -4.15 -0.11 -6.08
CA HIS A 104 -4.92 -1.04 -5.27
C HIS A 104 -4.19 -2.36 -5.13
N LEU A 105 -4.07 -2.87 -3.91
CA LEU A 105 -3.51 -4.16 -3.59
C LEU A 105 -4.57 -4.97 -2.84
N LYS A 106 -4.84 -6.19 -3.30
CA LYS A 106 -5.71 -7.11 -2.56
C LYS A 106 -4.86 -8.18 -1.89
N MET A 107 -4.99 -8.33 -0.58
CA MET A 107 -4.28 -9.40 0.14
C MET A 107 -4.68 -10.76 -0.43
N ALA A 108 -3.69 -11.54 -0.84
CA ALA A 108 -3.87 -12.92 -1.27
C ALA A 108 -3.90 -13.83 -0.02
N ASN A 109 -4.92 -14.68 0.10
CA ASN A 109 -4.85 -15.75 1.10
C ASN A 109 -4.03 -16.91 0.54
N LEU A 110 -3.24 -17.55 1.40
CA LEU A 110 -2.47 -18.77 1.12
C LEU A 110 -3.34 -20.02 0.78
N GLY A 111 -4.63 -19.84 0.49
CA GLY A 111 -5.56 -20.93 0.11
C GLY A 111 -6.43 -20.62 -1.11
N ASP A 112 -6.23 -19.47 -1.77
CA ASP A 112 -6.99 -19.06 -2.95
C ASP A 112 -6.30 -19.46 -4.29
N TYR A 113 -5.18 -20.20 -4.23
CA TYR A 113 -4.38 -20.67 -5.37
C TYR A 113 -3.99 -22.14 -5.22
#